data_AF-A0A7H4Q6Z7-F1
#
_entry.id   AF-A0A7H4Q6Z7-F1
#
_cell.length_a   1.000
_cell.length_b   1.000
_cell.length_c   1.000
_cell.angle_alpha   90.00
_cell.angle_beta   90.00
_cell.angle_gamma   90.00
#
_symmetry.space_group_name_H-M   'P 1'
#
loop_
_entity.id
_entity.type
_entity.pdbx_description
1 polymer ?
#
loop_
_entity_poly.entity_id
_entity_poly.type
_entity_poly.pdbx_seq_one_letter_code
_entity_poly.pdbx_strand_id
1 'polypeptide(L)'
;MGHGDRHVSDPGAACAEILQSLPPLQDIGGPFWGKTQNHLYRAFPLPNGDVNIGTYFYRYADAMLDQNFSPLTTLEKSIVMKLVSVLADNGNLVRQIDAARVKRIDDYGSLEFDFNEAAPYVNVSGPLVTGQQEDIDTTAIAGPYINFILIIKAGLITELDIYKDDGTRAVATYNPEKLFLSLGLSPDD
;
A
#
# COMPACT_ATOMS: atom_id res chain seq x y z
N MET A 1 0.39 4.87 -17.45
CA MET A 1 -0.56 4.05 -18.23
C MET A 1 -1.19 3.06 -17.28
N GLY A 2 -2.53 2.99 -17.29
CA GLY A 2 -3.43 1.98 -16.71
C GLY A 2 -3.01 1.22 -15.45
N HIS A 3 -3.59 1.60 -14.30
CA HIS A 3 -3.93 0.62 -13.27
C HIS A 3 -4.91 -0.37 -13.91
N GLY A 4 -4.53 -1.64 -13.97
CA GLY A 4 -5.35 -2.68 -14.57
C GLY A 4 -5.22 -3.93 -13.74
N ASP A 5 -6.22 -4.17 -12.90
CA ASP A 5 -6.40 -5.47 -12.25
C ASP A 5 -6.60 -6.51 -13.36
N ARG A 6 -5.63 -7.43 -13.49
CA ARG A 6 -5.78 -8.57 -14.40
C ARG A 6 -6.32 -9.73 -13.58
N HIS A 7 -7.62 -10.00 -13.75
CA HIS A 7 -8.22 -11.24 -13.26
C HIS A 7 -7.64 -12.42 -14.05
N VAL A 8 -7.05 -13.38 -13.33
CA VAL A 8 -6.54 -14.62 -13.94
C VAL A 8 -7.27 -15.80 -13.32
N SER A 9 -8.05 -16.50 -14.15
CA SER A 9 -8.95 -17.60 -13.79
C SER A 9 -8.25 -18.97 -13.69
N ASP A 10 -6.92 -19.00 -13.80
CA ASP A 10 -6.10 -20.17 -13.55
C ASP A 10 -4.90 -19.78 -12.66
N PRO A 11 -4.97 -20.05 -11.35
CA PRO A 11 -3.93 -19.75 -10.36
C PRO A 11 -2.58 -20.39 -10.69
N GLY A 12 -2.61 -21.62 -11.23
CA GLY A 12 -1.41 -22.38 -11.56
C GLY A 12 -0.72 -21.81 -12.77
N ALA A 13 -1.49 -21.43 -13.80
CA ALA A 13 -0.97 -20.75 -14.98
C ALA A 13 -0.53 -19.31 -14.67
N ALA A 14 -1.24 -18.57 -13.81
CA ALA A 14 -0.85 -17.25 -13.37
C ALA A 14 0.48 -17.28 -12.60
N CYS A 15 0.59 -18.20 -11.64
CA CYS A 15 1.80 -18.42 -10.88
C CYS A 15 2.95 -18.84 -11.82
N ALA A 16 2.71 -19.75 -12.77
CA ALA A 16 3.72 -20.15 -13.75
C ALA A 16 4.13 -19.02 -14.72
N GLU A 17 3.21 -18.18 -15.20
CA GLU A 17 3.47 -17.00 -16.04
C GLU A 17 4.32 -15.96 -15.28
N ILE A 18 4.01 -15.71 -14.01
CA ILE A 18 4.77 -14.85 -13.10
C ILE A 18 6.16 -15.45 -12.82
N LEU A 19 6.24 -16.74 -12.52
CA LEU A 19 7.51 -17.44 -12.21
C LEU A 19 8.42 -17.60 -13.45
N GLN A 20 7.86 -17.66 -14.66
CA GLN A 20 8.63 -17.74 -15.91
C GLN A 20 9.13 -16.37 -16.38
N SER A 21 8.46 -15.28 -16.00
CA SER A 21 8.82 -13.91 -16.41
C SER A 21 9.71 -13.18 -15.40
N LEU A 22 9.93 -13.74 -14.21
CA LEU A 22 10.63 -13.07 -13.11
C LEU A 22 11.81 -13.89 -12.55
N PRO A 23 12.98 -13.28 -12.30
CA PRO A 23 14.08 -13.92 -11.56
C PRO A 23 13.65 -14.21 -10.11
N PRO A 24 14.36 -15.11 -9.38
CA PRO A 24 13.81 -15.80 -8.21
C PRO A 24 13.26 -14.85 -7.14
N LEU A 25 12.00 -15.12 -6.78
CA LEU A 25 11.24 -14.50 -5.70
C LEU A 25 12.06 -14.50 -4.40
N GLN A 26 12.35 -13.31 -3.87
CA GLN A 26 12.63 -13.16 -2.45
C GLN A 26 11.26 -12.99 -1.77
N ASP A 27 10.84 -14.01 -1.02
CA ASP A 27 9.65 -13.95 -0.17
C ASP A 27 9.89 -12.87 0.91
N ILE A 28 9.06 -11.83 0.93
CA ILE A 28 9.14 -10.74 1.92
C ILE A 28 8.06 -10.86 3.01
N GLY A 29 7.35 -12.00 3.08
CA GLY A 29 6.35 -12.32 4.11
C GLY A 29 4.95 -11.72 3.87
N GLY A 30 3.90 -12.39 4.40
CA GLY A 30 2.49 -11.99 4.24
C GLY A 30 1.76 -12.64 3.05
N PRO A 31 0.50 -12.28 2.74
CA PRO A 31 -0.33 -12.97 1.75
C PRO A 31 0.02 -12.57 0.29
N PHE A 32 1.30 -12.74 -0.05
CA PHE A 32 2.03 -12.64 -1.31
C PHE A 32 2.42 -11.26 -1.85
N TRP A 33 3.66 -10.91 -1.51
CA TRP A 33 4.45 -9.84 -2.11
C TRP A 33 5.59 -10.44 -2.94
N GLY A 34 5.80 -9.94 -4.15
CA GLY A 34 6.97 -10.25 -4.96
C GLY A 34 7.73 -8.99 -5.35
N LYS A 35 9.06 -9.08 -5.40
CA LYS A 35 9.95 -7.97 -5.78
C LYS A 35 10.79 -8.37 -6.98
N THR A 36 10.82 -7.50 -7.98
CA THR A 36 11.81 -7.51 -9.07
C THR A 36 12.71 -6.28 -8.92
N GLN A 37 13.75 -6.15 -9.75
CA GLN A 37 14.57 -4.94 -9.77
C GLN A 37 13.75 -3.66 -10.03
N ASN A 38 12.58 -3.77 -10.70
CA ASN A 38 11.80 -2.64 -11.17
C ASN A 38 10.31 -2.72 -10.79
N HIS A 39 9.87 -3.66 -9.97
CA HIS A 39 8.45 -3.85 -9.65
C HIS A 39 8.30 -4.45 -8.27
N LEU A 40 7.32 -3.94 -7.53
CA LEU A 40 6.69 -4.66 -6.43
C LEU A 40 5.33 -5.11 -6.94
N TYR A 41 4.94 -6.34 -6.70
CA TYR A 41 3.62 -6.82 -7.07
C TYR A 41 3.01 -7.58 -5.91
N ARG A 42 1.69 -7.54 -5.85
CA ARG A 42 0.91 -8.26 -4.86
C ARG A 42 0.03 -9.27 -5.57
N ALA A 43 0.01 -10.49 -5.08
CA ALA A 43 -0.89 -11.54 -5.53
C ALA A 43 -1.81 -11.90 -4.37
N PHE A 44 -3.10 -12.08 -4.59
CA PHE A 44 -3.99 -12.54 -3.53
C PHE A 44 -4.94 -13.63 -4.04
N PRO A 45 -5.09 -14.73 -3.28
CA PRO A 45 -6.05 -15.78 -3.62
C PRO A 45 -7.47 -15.28 -3.38
N LEU A 46 -8.34 -15.50 -4.34
CA LEU A 46 -9.76 -15.21 -4.30
C LEU A 46 -10.53 -16.44 -3.76
N PRO A 47 -11.74 -16.27 -3.20
CA PRO A 47 -12.52 -17.37 -2.61
C PRO A 47 -12.88 -18.50 -3.60
N ASN A 48 -12.90 -18.20 -4.90
CA ASN A 48 -13.13 -19.17 -5.97
C ASN A 48 -11.86 -19.95 -6.38
N GLY A 49 -10.74 -19.70 -5.71
CA GLY A 49 -9.44 -20.29 -5.98
C GLY A 49 -8.55 -19.43 -6.88
N ASP A 50 -9.10 -18.42 -7.58
CA ASP A 50 -8.35 -17.56 -8.50
C ASP A 50 -7.27 -16.73 -7.80
N VAL A 51 -6.35 -16.13 -8.55
CA VAL A 51 -5.38 -15.17 -8.00
C VAL A 51 -5.56 -13.84 -8.70
N ASN A 52 -5.82 -12.79 -7.93
CA ASN A 52 -5.77 -11.43 -8.44
C ASN A 52 -4.35 -10.89 -8.25
N ILE A 53 -3.78 -10.33 -9.32
CA ILE A 53 -2.43 -9.76 -9.30
C ILE A 53 -2.58 -8.25 -9.41
N GLY A 54 -2.48 -7.57 -8.26
CA GLY A 54 -2.25 -6.13 -8.22
C GLY A 54 -0.83 -5.84 -8.69
N THR A 55 -0.68 -5.35 -9.92
CA THR A 55 0.63 -4.94 -10.43
C THR A 55 0.89 -3.50 -10.02
N TYR A 56 1.87 -3.25 -9.12
CA TYR A 56 2.39 -1.90 -8.94
C TYR A 56 3.50 -1.67 -9.97
N PHE A 57 3.36 -0.59 -10.74
CA PHE A 57 4.39 -0.16 -11.67
C PHE A 57 5.37 0.75 -10.95
N TYR A 58 6.63 0.33 -10.84
CA TYR A 58 7.72 1.31 -10.80
C TYR A 58 8.16 1.58 -12.25
N ARG A 59 7.66 2.68 -12.80
CA ARG A 59 8.33 3.41 -13.88
C ARG A 59 7.99 4.89 -13.77
N TYR A 60 9.01 5.71 -13.51
CA TYR A 60 8.97 7.12 -13.89
C TYR A 60 8.66 7.18 -15.38
N ALA A 61 7.56 7.82 -15.74
CA ALA A 61 7.41 8.45 -17.03
C ALA A 61 7.21 9.94 -16.75
N ASP A 62 8.25 10.72 -17.06
CA ASP A 62 8.13 12.17 -17.18
C ASP A 62 6.94 12.54 -18.06
N ALA A 63 6.30 13.64 -17.66
CA ALA A 63 5.32 14.43 -18.39
C ALA A 63 3.90 13.85 -18.54
N MET A 64 3.04 14.16 -17.57
CA MET A 64 1.91 15.05 -17.83
C MET A 64 1.58 15.84 -16.55
N LEU A 65 1.70 17.18 -16.65
CA LEU A 65 1.25 18.14 -15.66
C LEU A 65 -0.26 17.96 -15.45
N ASP A 66 -0.71 17.32 -14.36
CA ASP A 66 -2.13 17.32 -13.99
C ASP A 66 -2.34 17.64 -12.51
N GLN A 67 -3.29 18.55 -12.31
CA GLN A 67 -3.39 19.55 -11.24
C GLN A 67 -4.04 19.06 -9.93
N ASN A 68 -4.02 17.76 -9.63
CA ASN A 68 -4.91 17.17 -8.62
C ASN A 68 -4.27 16.82 -7.27
N PHE A 69 -3.03 17.25 -7.04
CA PHE A 69 -2.44 17.14 -5.70
C PHE A 69 -3.09 18.16 -4.76
N SER A 70 -3.73 17.70 -3.69
CA SER A 70 -4.35 18.55 -2.67
C SER A 70 -3.72 18.29 -1.31
N PRO A 71 -3.84 19.19 -0.34
CA PRO A 71 -3.56 18.83 1.05
C PRO A 71 -4.35 17.59 1.47
N LEU A 72 -3.81 16.79 2.40
CA LEU A 72 -4.57 15.71 3.01
C LEU A 72 -5.83 16.26 3.68
N THR A 73 -6.94 15.54 3.53
CA THR A 73 -8.13 15.76 4.37
C THR A 73 -7.82 15.43 5.83
N THR A 74 -8.64 15.92 6.76
CA THR A 74 -8.50 15.61 8.19
C THR A 74 -8.46 14.10 8.46
N LEU A 75 -9.28 13.31 7.75
CA LEU A 75 -9.31 11.86 7.91
C LEU A 75 -8.05 11.18 7.36
N GLU A 76 -7.66 11.50 6.13
CA GLU A 76 -6.44 10.95 5.51
C GLU A 76 -5.21 11.26 6.35
N LYS A 77 -5.09 12.50 6.83
CA LYS A 77 -4.01 12.90 7.73
C LYS A 77 -4.04 12.10 9.04
N SER A 78 -5.21 11.91 9.63
CA SER A 78 -5.35 11.14 10.88
C SER A 78 -4.97 9.67 10.71
N ILE A 79 -5.31 9.05 9.58
CA ILE A 79 -4.91 7.68 9.23
C ILE A 79 -3.38 7.59 9.17
N VAL A 80 -2.74 8.46 8.38
CA VAL A 80 -1.30 8.40 8.17
C VAL A 80 -0.54 8.73 9.46
N MET A 81 -1.00 9.72 10.23
CA MET A 81 -0.44 10.05 11.55
C MET A 81 -0.53 8.87 12.52
N LYS A 82 -1.63 8.12 12.50
CA LYS A 82 -1.78 6.92 13.32
C LYS A 82 -0.79 5.83 12.89
N LEU A 83 -0.65 5.57 11.59
CA LEU A 83 0.31 4.60 11.07
C LEU A 83 1.74 4.94 11.50
N VAL A 84 2.18 6.19 11.41
CA VAL A 84 3.56 6.55 11.81
C VAL A 84 3.75 6.61 13.33
N SER A 85 2.68 6.62 14.13
CA SER A 85 2.75 6.78 15.59
C SER A 85 3.47 5.64 16.33
N VAL A 86 3.56 4.46 15.71
CA VAL A 86 4.26 3.29 16.27
C VAL A 86 5.76 3.30 15.99
N LEU A 87 6.24 4.21 15.15
CA LEU A 87 7.65 4.34 14.80
C LEU A 87 8.37 5.25 15.79
N ALA A 88 9.57 4.81 16.21
CA ALA A 88 10.49 5.67 16.94
C ALA A 88 10.98 6.82 16.04
N ASP A 89 11.33 7.97 16.62
CA ASP A 89 11.94 9.11 15.92
C ASP A 89 11.22 9.57 14.63
N ASN A 90 9.89 9.41 14.60
CA ASN A 90 9.05 9.71 13.43
C ASN A 90 8.91 11.21 13.09
N GLY A 91 9.69 12.11 13.69
CA GLY A 91 9.57 13.56 13.53
C GLY A 91 9.72 14.03 12.08
N ASN A 92 10.60 13.38 11.29
CA ASN A 92 10.72 13.67 9.86
C ASN A 92 9.48 13.20 9.07
N LEU A 93 8.89 12.05 9.43
CA LEU A 93 7.64 11.58 8.82
C LEU A 93 6.46 12.52 9.15
N VAL A 94 6.36 12.99 10.39
CA VAL A 94 5.34 13.98 10.79
C VAL A 94 5.46 15.25 9.95
N ARG A 95 6.67 15.77 9.75
CA ARG A 95 6.91 16.94 8.88
C ARG A 95 6.58 16.66 7.42
N GLN A 96 6.88 15.46 6.93
CA GLN A 96 6.47 15.01 5.60
C GLN A 96 4.94 15.06 5.48
N ILE A 97 4.21 14.46 6.41
CA ILE A 97 2.74 14.43 6.41
C ILE A 97 2.14 15.84 6.45
N ASP A 98 2.74 16.75 7.22
CA ASP A 98 2.27 18.14 7.34
C ASP A 98 2.47 18.95 6.05
N ALA A 99 3.54 18.67 5.30
CA ALA A 99 3.90 19.38 4.07
C ALA A 99 3.39 18.69 2.80
N ALA A 100 2.91 17.45 2.91
CA ALA A 100 2.51 16.62 1.79
C ALA A 100 1.33 17.21 1.03
N ARG A 101 1.39 17.05 -0.29
CA ARG A 101 0.20 17.04 -1.13
C ARG A 101 -0.04 15.62 -1.60
N VAL A 102 -1.30 15.24 -1.74
CA VAL A 102 -1.70 13.90 -2.11
C VAL A 102 -2.66 13.91 -3.29
N LYS A 103 -2.66 12.83 -4.04
CA LYS A 103 -3.62 12.54 -5.10
C LYS A 103 -4.23 11.18 -4.82
N ARG A 104 -5.57 11.07 -4.87
CA ARG A 104 -6.24 9.76 -4.80
C ARG A 104 -5.97 8.98 -6.08
N ILE A 105 -5.62 7.71 -5.94
CA ILE A 105 -5.26 6.83 -7.06
C ILE A 105 -6.29 5.73 -7.33
N ASP A 106 -7.25 5.54 -6.43
CA ASP A 106 -8.35 4.60 -6.58
C ASP A 106 -9.62 5.01 -5.80
N ASP A 107 -10.66 4.17 -5.89
CA ASP A 107 -11.94 4.33 -5.20
C ASP A 107 -11.93 3.79 -3.75
N TYR A 108 -10.85 3.14 -3.34
CA TYR A 108 -10.61 2.67 -1.97
C TYR A 108 -10.00 3.76 -1.09
N GLY A 109 -9.56 4.87 -1.69
CA GLY A 109 -8.99 6.00 -0.96
C GLY A 109 -7.48 5.91 -0.78
N SER A 110 -6.80 5.08 -1.58
CA SER A 110 -5.35 5.07 -1.66
C SER A 110 -4.83 6.41 -2.18
N LEU A 111 -3.64 6.80 -1.71
CA LEU A 111 -3.05 8.11 -1.94
C LEU A 111 -1.62 7.98 -2.45
N GLU A 112 -1.30 8.73 -3.51
CA GLU A 112 0.07 9.02 -3.91
C GLU A 112 0.50 10.34 -3.26
N PHE A 113 1.73 10.38 -2.73
CA PHE A 113 2.29 11.53 -2.04
C PHE A 113 3.29 12.29 -2.90
N ASP A 114 3.21 13.62 -2.84
CA ASP A 114 4.14 14.56 -3.45
C ASP A 114 4.66 15.57 -2.40
N PHE A 115 5.95 15.86 -2.48
CA PHE A 115 6.65 16.79 -1.59
C PHE A 115 7.53 17.70 -2.43
N ASN A 116 7.47 19.01 -2.17
CA ASN A 116 8.39 19.95 -2.80
C ASN A 116 9.84 19.74 -2.29
N GLU A 117 9.99 19.58 -0.98
CA GLU A 117 11.26 19.29 -0.31
C GLU A 117 10.97 18.64 1.04
N ALA A 118 11.61 17.50 1.33
CA ALA A 118 11.40 16.75 2.56
C ALA A 118 12.67 16.05 3.02
N ALA A 119 12.93 16.08 4.32
CA ALA A 119 13.99 15.30 4.93
C ALA A 119 13.57 13.83 5.05
N PRO A 120 14.41 12.85 4.66
CA PRO A 120 14.09 11.44 4.80
C PRO A 120 14.06 11.03 6.28
N TYR A 121 13.25 10.01 6.58
CA TYR A 121 13.22 9.38 7.90
C TYR A 121 14.44 8.47 8.11
N VAL A 122 14.51 7.35 7.37
CA VAL A 122 15.66 6.44 7.29
C VAL A 122 15.78 5.96 5.84
N ASN A 123 16.99 5.67 5.34
CA ASN A 123 17.21 5.32 3.93
C ASN A 123 16.77 3.89 3.60
N VAL A 124 15.46 3.62 3.66
CA VAL A 124 14.84 2.32 3.37
C VAL A 124 13.70 2.51 2.37
N SER A 125 13.31 1.42 1.71
CA SER A 125 12.21 1.41 0.73
C SER A 125 11.36 0.17 0.89
N GLY A 126 10.05 0.34 0.87
CA GLY A 126 9.05 -0.74 1.04
C GLY A 126 7.93 -0.37 1.99
N PRO A 127 7.10 -1.35 2.40
CA PRO A 127 6.05 -1.15 3.39
C PRO A 127 6.69 -0.87 4.76
N LEU A 128 6.41 0.30 5.31
CA LEU A 128 6.96 0.76 6.58
C LEU A 128 6.08 0.37 7.77
N VAL A 129 4.78 0.62 7.65
CA VAL A 129 3.77 0.25 8.65
C VAL A 129 2.53 -0.22 7.94
N THR A 130 1.89 -1.24 8.48
CA THR A 130 0.56 -1.67 8.08
C THR A 130 -0.44 -1.46 9.22
N GLY A 131 -1.69 -1.19 8.85
CA GLY A 131 -2.83 -1.12 9.74
C GLY A 131 -3.96 -1.98 9.21
N GLN A 132 -4.75 -2.57 10.10
CA GLN A 132 -5.95 -3.32 9.76
C GLN A 132 -7.16 -2.83 10.55
N GLN A 133 -8.31 -2.81 9.91
CA GLN A 133 -9.61 -2.50 10.50
C GLN A 133 -10.65 -3.51 10.05
N GLU A 134 -11.59 -3.84 10.94
CA GLU A 134 -12.84 -4.49 10.57
C GLU A 134 -13.68 -3.61 9.63
N ASP A 135 -14.29 -4.23 8.63
CA ASP A 135 -15.44 -3.71 7.87
C ASP A 135 -16.76 -4.25 8.47
N ILE A 136 -17.90 -3.86 7.90
CA ILE A 136 -19.24 -4.23 8.36
C ILE A 136 -19.53 -5.73 8.27
N ASP A 137 -18.84 -6.44 7.36
CA ASP A 137 -19.00 -7.86 7.09
C ASP A 137 -17.85 -8.69 7.67
N THR A 138 -16.95 -8.06 8.44
CA THR A 138 -15.97 -8.79 9.25
C THR A 138 -16.68 -9.56 10.36
N THR A 139 -16.27 -10.80 10.56
CA THR A 139 -16.79 -11.66 11.63
C THR A 139 -15.72 -11.91 12.69
N ALA A 140 -16.14 -12.38 13.88
CA ALA A 140 -15.22 -12.69 14.97
C ALA A 140 -14.19 -13.79 14.65
N ILE A 141 -14.40 -14.56 13.59
CA ILE A 141 -13.58 -15.73 13.23
C ILE A 141 -12.95 -15.63 11.83
N ALA A 142 -13.33 -14.64 11.04
CA ALA A 142 -12.83 -14.45 9.67
C ALA A 142 -13.05 -13.01 9.19
N GLY A 143 -12.15 -12.57 8.30
CA GLY A 143 -12.29 -11.34 7.52
C GLY A 143 -13.56 -11.31 6.64
N PRO A 144 -13.68 -10.35 5.72
CA PRO A 144 -12.59 -9.52 5.18
C PRO A 144 -12.23 -8.32 6.08
N TYR A 145 -10.95 -7.95 6.12
CA TYR A 145 -10.47 -6.73 6.76
C TYR A 145 -10.12 -5.65 5.72
N ILE A 146 -10.20 -4.39 6.15
CA ILE A 146 -9.64 -3.25 5.43
C ILE A 146 -8.20 -3.09 5.89
N ASN A 147 -7.27 -3.05 4.94
CA ASN A 147 -5.85 -2.93 5.17
C ASN A 147 -5.38 -1.56 4.72
N PHE A 148 -4.41 -1.03 5.45
CA PHE A 148 -3.76 0.26 5.21
C PHE A 148 -2.27 0.01 5.19
N ILE A 149 -1.55 0.42 4.16
CA ILE A 149 -0.11 0.18 4.04
C ILE A 149 0.57 1.50 3.69
N LEU A 150 1.44 1.96 4.58
CA LEU A 150 2.26 3.13 4.32
C LEU A 150 3.56 2.68 3.66
N ILE A 151 3.75 3.07 2.41
CA ILE A 151 4.92 2.73 1.61
C ILE A 151 5.87 3.93 1.59
N ILE A 152 7.16 3.64 1.77
CA ILE A 152 8.23 4.64 1.67
C ILE A 152 9.26 4.26 0.60
N LYS A 153 9.97 5.26 0.10
CA LYS A 153 11.10 5.12 -0.82
C LYS A 153 12.22 6.06 -0.43
N ALA A 154 13.42 5.51 -0.21
CA ALA A 154 14.57 6.26 0.28
C ALA A 154 14.23 7.14 1.51
N GLY A 155 13.37 6.64 2.40
CA GLY A 155 12.93 7.37 3.60
C GLY A 155 11.87 8.45 3.41
N LEU A 156 11.31 8.58 2.22
CA LEU A 156 10.19 9.47 1.93
C LEU A 156 8.90 8.65 1.80
N ILE A 157 7.81 9.11 2.41
CA ILE A 157 6.48 8.53 2.15
C ILE A 157 6.18 8.66 0.66
N THR A 158 5.70 7.60 0.02
CA THR A 158 5.31 7.67 -1.40
C THR A 158 3.86 7.32 -1.61
N GLU A 159 3.32 6.42 -0.80
CA GLU A 159 1.98 5.91 -0.99
C GLU A 159 1.33 5.50 0.34
N LEU A 160 0.02 5.74 0.44
CA LEU A 160 -0.86 5.03 1.36
C LEU A 160 -1.75 4.13 0.49
N ASP A 161 -1.56 2.82 0.60
CA ASP A 161 -2.37 1.83 -0.08
C ASP A 161 -3.51 1.38 0.84
N ILE A 162 -4.74 1.36 0.34
CA ILE A 162 -5.94 0.96 1.09
C ILE A 162 -6.71 -0.06 0.26
N TYR A 163 -7.00 -1.22 0.84
CA TYR A 163 -7.79 -2.25 0.17
C TYR A 163 -8.54 -3.13 1.17
N LYS A 164 -9.55 -3.86 0.68
CA LYS A 164 -10.24 -4.90 1.43
C LYS A 164 -9.78 -6.29 0.99
N ASP A 165 -9.63 -7.23 1.91
CA ASP A 165 -9.05 -8.56 1.63
C ASP A 165 -9.75 -9.33 0.50
N ASP A 166 -11.06 -9.13 0.34
CA ASP A 166 -11.88 -9.80 -0.67
C ASP A 166 -11.94 -9.05 -2.01
N GLY A 167 -11.21 -7.93 -2.14
CA GLY A 167 -11.21 -7.07 -3.32
C GLY A 167 -12.52 -6.30 -3.54
N THR A 168 -13.46 -6.33 -2.59
CA THR A 168 -14.69 -5.53 -2.66
C THR A 168 -14.50 -4.17 -2.02
N ARG A 169 -15.41 -3.23 -2.31
CA ARG A 169 -15.35 -1.88 -1.75
C ARG A 169 -15.59 -1.91 -0.25
N ALA A 170 -14.72 -1.22 0.50
CA ALA A 170 -14.94 -0.96 1.92
C ALA A 170 -16.24 -0.17 2.13
N VAL A 171 -17.08 -0.63 3.07
CA VAL A 171 -18.37 0.02 3.37
C VAL A 171 -18.30 0.81 4.68
N ALA A 172 -17.49 0.35 5.64
CA ALA A 172 -17.23 1.05 6.88
C ALA A 172 -16.47 2.36 6.66
N THR A 173 -16.77 3.34 7.52
CA THR A 173 -15.95 4.55 7.63
C THR A 173 -14.60 4.20 8.24
N TYR A 174 -13.52 4.75 7.68
CA TYR A 174 -12.19 4.59 8.24
C TYR A 174 -12.08 5.28 9.60
N ASN A 175 -11.57 4.54 10.58
CA ASN A 175 -11.40 4.98 11.95
C ASN A 175 -9.96 4.69 12.39
N PRO A 176 -9.07 5.71 12.38
CA PRO A 176 -7.68 5.57 12.80
C PRO A 176 -7.52 4.93 14.19
N GLU A 177 -8.42 5.20 15.13
CA GLU A 177 -8.30 4.67 16.49
C GLU A 177 -8.63 3.18 16.61
N LYS A 178 -9.22 2.58 15.57
CA LYS A 178 -9.50 1.15 15.50
C LYS A 178 -8.44 0.36 14.73
N LEU A 179 -7.41 1.03 14.19
CA LEU A 179 -6.37 0.34 13.44
C LEU A 179 -5.55 -0.57 14.37
N PHE A 180 -5.54 -1.86 14.06
CA PHE A 180 -4.55 -2.79 14.57
C PHE A 180 -3.27 -2.63 13.74
N LEU A 181 -2.18 -2.22 14.37
CA LEU A 181 -0.95 -1.80 13.69
C LEU A 181 0.13 -2.89 13.77
N SER A 182 0.88 -3.05 12.68
CA SER A 182 2.10 -3.87 12.67
C SER A 182 3.20 -3.20 11.84
N LEU A 183 4.45 -3.38 12.28
CA LEU A 183 5.61 -2.85 11.57
C LEU A 183 5.86 -3.68 10.31
N GLY A 184 6.22 -3.00 9.22
CA GLY A 184 6.68 -3.63 8.00
C GLY A 184 8.16 -3.97 8.06
N LEU A 185 8.91 -3.66 7.00
CA LEU A 185 10.34 -4.00 6.91
C LEU A 185 11.16 -3.29 8.00
N SER A 186 12.07 -4.03 8.63
CA SER A 186 13.08 -3.47 9.54
C SER A 186 14.15 -2.72 8.74
N PRO A 187 14.69 -1.60 9.24
CA PRO A 187 15.81 -0.89 8.59
C PRO A 187 17.11 -1.70 8.45
N ASP A 188 17.19 -2.87 9.08
CA ASP A 188 18.43 -3.63 9.29
C ASP A 188 18.49 -4.99 8.57
N ASP A 189 17.57 -5.31 7.65
CA ASP A 189 17.59 -6.56 6.85
C ASP A 189 18.20 -6.39 5.44
#